data_AF-A0A0N4XMZ3-F1
#
_entry.id   AF-A0A0N4XMZ3-F1
#
_cell.length_a   1.000
_cell.length_b   1.000
_cell.length_c   1.000
_cell.angle_alpha   90.00
_cell.angle_beta   90.00
_cell.angle_gamma   90.00
#
_symmetry.space_group_name_H-M   'P 1'
#
loop_
_entity.id
_entity.type
_entity.pdbx_description
1 polymer ?
#
loop_
_entity_poly.entity_id
_entity_poly.type
_entity_poly.pdbx_seq_one_letter_code
_entity_poly.pdbx_strand_id
1 'polypeptide(L)'
;MNRTLLHGVRVIELAGLAPVPHCGMMLADFGATVTVIDKPSGSSDIEQRMATNKTVQELDLKAKHDIEKLRQLCKTSDVLLDPYRPGVLEKIGLDPVKLLE
;
A
#
# COMPACT_ATOMS: atom_id res chain seq x y z
N MET A 1 9.62 11.68 24.17
CA MET A 1 9.46 11.48 22.71
C MET A 1 9.41 9.98 22.47
N ASN A 2 8.22 9.40 22.30
CA ASN A 2 8.11 7.99 21.91
C ASN A 2 8.48 7.87 20.43
N ARG A 3 9.76 7.73 20.12
CA ARG A 3 10.20 7.28 18.80
C ARG A 3 9.96 5.77 18.75
N THR A 4 8.85 5.39 18.15
CA THR A 4 8.59 4.01 17.74
C THR A 4 9.62 3.58 16.68
N LEU A 5 9.87 2.27 16.55
CA LEU A 5 10.99 1.73 15.76
C LEU A 5 10.96 2.16 14.29
N LEU A 6 9.76 2.30 13.71
CA LEU A 6 9.55 2.67 12.31
C LEU A 6 9.01 4.09 12.13
N HIS A 7 9.15 4.95 13.14
CA HIS A 7 8.70 6.33 13.05
C HIS A 7 9.33 7.05 11.84
N GLY A 8 8.49 7.54 10.93
CA GLY A 8 8.91 8.26 9.72
C GLY A 8 9.02 7.39 8.47
N VAL A 9 8.93 6.06 8.61
CA VAL A 9 8.84 5.13 7.47
C VAL A 9 7.44 5.24 6.86
N ARG A 10 7.36 5.41 5.54
CA ARG A 10 6.12 5.51 4.76
C ARG A 10 5.93 4.25 3.94
N VAL A 11 4.77 3.63 4.07
CA VAL A 11 4.43 2.35 3.44
C VAL A 11 3.20 2.55 2.57
N ILE A 12 3.28 2.11 1.31
CA ILE A 12 2.13 1.91 0.45
C ILE A 12 1.76 0.44 0.50
N GLU A 13 0.51 0.14 0.84
CA GLU A 13 -0.03 -1.22 0.85
C GLU A 13 -1.09 -1.35 -0.24
N LEU A 14 -0.93 -2.27 -1.18
CA LEU A 14 -2.01 -2.59 -2.12
C LEU A 14 -2.98 -3.56 -1.44
N ALA A 15 -4.27 -3.24 -1.48
CA ALA A 15 -5.30 -4.06 -0.84
C ALA A 15 -5.25 -5.52 -1.34
N GLY A 16 -5.40 -6.44 -0.40
CA GLY A 16 -5.38 -7.87 -0.64
C GLY A 16 -5.84 -8.64 0.58
N LEU A 17 -5.77 -9.97 0.51
CA LEU A 17 -6.14 -10.85 1.62
C LEU A 17 -5.06 -10.88 2.70
N ALA A 18 -5.34 -11.60 3.80
CA ALA A 18 -4.62 -11.58 5.07
C ALA A 18 -3.09 -11.41 5.06
N PRO A 19 -2.25 -12.05 4.22
CA PRO A 19 -0.79 -11.96 4.36
C PRO A 19 -0.22 -10.53 4.30
N VAL A 20 -0.66 -9.72 3.33
CA VAL A 20 -0.15 -8.35 3.13
C VAL A 20 -0.71 -7.36 4.16
N PRO A 21 -2.04 -7.29 4.42
CA PRO A 21 -2.56 -6.41 5.45
C PRO A 21 -2.08 -6.78 6.85
N HIS A 22 -1.67 -8.03 7.10
CA HIS A 22 -1.05 -8.42 8.37
C HIS A 22 0.33 -7.79 8.51
N CYS A 23 1.14 -7.86 7.44
CA CYS A 23 2.44 -7.19 7.40
C CYS A 23 2.28 -5.68 7.59
N GLY A 24 1.36 -5.04 6.88
CA GLY A 24 1.10 -3.62 7.02
C GLY A 24 0.62 -3.22 8.42
N MET A 25 -0.24 -4.04 9.05
CA MET A 25 -0.66 -3.84 10.44
C MET A 25 0.54 -3.89 11.41
N MET A 26 1.44 -4.88 11.26
CA MET A 26 2.67 -4.93 12.07
C MET A 26 3.54 -3.69 11.87
N LEU A 27 3.75 -3.24 10.62
CA LEU A 27 4.53 -2.04 10.35
C LEU A 27 3.91 -0.78 10.99
N ALA A 28 2.58 -0.65 10.90
CA ALA A 28 1.84 0.43 11.54
C ALA A 28 1.96 0.40 13.07
N ASP A 29 1.87 -0.78 13.68
CA ASP A 29 2.02 -0.95 15.14
C ASP A 29 3.43 -0.59 15.63
N PHE A 30 4.46 -0.79 14.80
CA PHE A 30 5.82 -0.32 15.06
C PHE A 30 6.05 1.15 14.64
N GLY A 31 5.01 1.86 14.19
CA GLY A 31 4.99 3.30 13.98
C GLY A 31 5.26 3.79 12.56
N ALA A 32 5.21 2.91 11.56
CA ALA A 32 5.22 3.33 10.16
C ALA A 32 3.89 4.02 9.80
N THR A 33 3.95 4.98 8.89
CA THR A 33 2.75 5.55 8.25
C THR A 33 2.35 4.64 7.09
N VAL A 34 1.28 3.87 7.26
CA VAL A 34 0.80 2.94 6.24
C VAL A 34 -0.46 3.47 5.57
N THR A 35 -0.37 3.72 4.25
CA THR A 35 -1.51 4.08 3.40
C THR A 35 -1.88 2.88 2.54
N VAL A 36 -3.08 2.37 2.74
CA VAL A 36 -3.64 1.28 1.94
C VAL A 36 -4.34 1.85 0.71
N ILE A 37 -4.03 1.30 -0.44
CA ILE A 37 -4.68 1.58 -1.71
C ILE A 37 -5.72 0.51 -1.95
N ASP A 38 -6.98 0.91 -1.88
CA ASP A 38 -8.13 0.02 -2.14
C ASP A 38 -8.91 0.50 -3.36
N LYS A 39 -9.69 -0.41 -3.94
CA LYS A 39 -10.57 -0.08 -5.06
C LYS A 39 -11.72 0.82 -4.57
N PRO A 40 -12.22 1.75 -5.41
CA PRO A 40 -13.35 2.63 -5.09
C PRO A 40 -14.72 1.91 -5.02
N SER A 41 -14.75 0.64 -4.62
CA SER A 41 -15.99 -0.13 -4.50
C SER A 41 -16.45 -0.15 -3.04
N GLY A 42 -17.76 -0.09 -2.81
CA GLY A 42 -18.35 -0.18 -1.46
C GLY A 42 -18.08 -1.50 -0.69
N SER A 43 -17.24 -2.39 -1.23
CA SER A 43 -16.71 -3.58 -0.57
C SER A 43 -15.18 -3.54 -0.56
N SER A 44 -14.58 -3.40 0.63
CA SER A 44 -13.13 -3.48 0.82
C SER A 44 -12.67 -4.94 0.78
N ASP A 45 -11.50 -5.20 0.18
CA ASP A 45 -10.85 -6.51 0.24
C ASP A 45 -10.09 -6.74 1.58
N ILE A 46 -10.08 -5.73 2.46
CA ILE A 46 -9.35 -5.72 3.72
C ILE A 46 -10.29 -6.08 4.86
N GLU A 47 -9.89 -7.04 5.70
CA GLU A 47 -10.59 -7.27 6.96
C GLU A 47 -10.44 -6.07 7.90
N GLN A 48 -11.55 -5.55 8.44
CA GLN A 48 -11.54 -4.33 9.29
C GLN A 48 -10.55 -4.38 10.46
N ARG A 49 -10.35 -5.56 11.05
CA ARG A 49 -9.39 -5.76 12.16
C ARG A 49 -7.94 -5.52 11.74
N MET A 50 -7.65 -5.64 10.46
CA MET A 50 -6.32 -5.47 9.88
C MET A 50 -6.13 -4.08 9.29
N ALA A 51 -7.16 -3.22 9.29
CA ALA A 51 -7.10 -1.83 8.86
C ALA A 51 -6.71 -0.87 10.02
N THR A 52 -6.59 -1.37 11.25
CA THR A 52 -6.24 -0.56 12.43
C THR A 52 -4.88 0.13 12.24
N ASN A 53 -4.78 1.39 12.68
CA ASN A 53 -3.59 2.25 12.57
C ASN A 53 -3.13 2.57 11.13
N LYS A 54 -3.96 2.28 10.11
CA LYS A 54 -3.67 2.58 8.71
C LYS A 54 -4.68 3.58 8.15
N THR A 55 -4.28 4.32 7.13
CA THR A 55 -5.20 5.14 6.33
C THR A 55 -5.57 4.38 5.06
N VAL A 56 -6.80 4.58 4.57
CA VAL A 56 -7.26 3.99 3.31
C VAL A 56 -7.48 5.11 2.30
N GLN A 57 -6.94 4.93 1.10
CA GLN A 57 -7.15 5.80 -0.04
C GLN A 57 -7.68 4.98 -1.22
N GLU A 58 -8.77 5.46 -1.82
CA GLU A 58 -9.37 4.81 -2.97
C GLU A 58 -8.67 5.25 -4.27
N LEU A 59 -8.18 4.29 -5.05
CA LEU A 59 -7.65 4.51 -6.40
C LEU A 59 -8.11 3.41 -7.33
N ASP A 60 -8.58 3.76 -8.54
CA ASP A 60 -8.89 2.76 -9.57
C ASP A 60 -7.62 2.36 -10.32
N LEU A 61 -7.09 1.17 -10.02
CA LEU A 61 -5.89 0.62 -10.68
C LEU A 61 -6.11 0.22 -12.15
N LYS A 62 -7.30 0.47 -12.72
CA LYS A 62 -7.56 0.40 -14.17
C LYS A 62 -7.48 1.77 -14.85
N ALA A 63 -7.57 2.85 -14.08
CA ALA A 63 -7.51 4.21 -14.58
C ALA A 63 -6.07 4.71 -14.64
N LYS A 64 -5.59 5.08 -15.84
CA LYS A 64 -4.22 5.58 -16.05
C LYS A 64 -3.86 6.76 -15.14
N HIS A 65 -4.81 7.64 -14.87
CA HIS A 65 -4.59 8.77 -13.97
C HIS A 65 -4.28 8.31 -12.55
N ASP A 66 -5.01 7.34 -12.02
CA ASP A 66 -4.84 6.86 -10.65
C ASP A 66 -3.59 6.00 -10.49
N ILE A 67 -3.22 5.24 -11.52
CA ILE A 67 -1.91 4.58 -11.60
C ILE A 67 -0.78 5.62 -11.50
N GLU A 68 -0.89 6.76 -12.21
CA GLU A 68 0.13 7.81 -12.13
C GLU A 68 0.16 8.45 -10.73
N LYS A 69 -0.99 8.69 -10.09
CA LYS A 69 -1.04 9.17 -8.69
C LYS A 69 -0.31 8.18 -7.76
N LEU A 70 -0.62 6.89 -7.89
CA LEU A 70 0.02 5.84 -7.10
C LEU A 70 1.54 5.80 -7.33
N ARG A 71 1.98 5.94 -8.58
CA ARG A 71 3.41 6.04 -8.91
C ARG A 71 4.08 7.23 -8.22
N GLN A 72 3.42 8.38 -8.16
CA GLN A 72 3.94 9.54 -7.42
C GLN A 72 3.97 9.30 -5.90
N LEU A 73 2.98 8.60 -5.35
CA LEU A 73 3.01 8.20 -3.94
C LEU A 73 4.20 7.27 -3.64
N CYS A 74 4.43 6.27 -4.50
CA CYS A 74 5.56 5.33 -4.37
C CYS A 74 6.92 6.04 -4.38
N LYS A 75 7.13 7.07 -5.20
CA LYS A 75 8.37 7.88 -5.21
C LYS A 75 8.68 8.56 -3.88
N THR A 76 7.65 8.75 -3.06
CA THR A 76 7.75 9.36 -1.74
C THR A 76 7.44 8.33 -0.66
N SER A 77 7.68 7.05 -0.90
CA SER A 77 7.43 6.00 0.08
C SER A 77 8.67 5.11 0.19
N ASP A 78 8.84 4.48 1.34
CA ASP A 78 10.01 3.66 1.64
C ASP A 78 9.75 2.18 1.34
N VAL A 79 8.47 1.76 1.38
CA VAL A 79 8.04 0.38 1.17
C VAL A 79 6.78 0.33 0.32
N LEU A 80 6.71 -0.62 -0.61
CA LEU A 80 5.49 -1.03 -1.31
C LEU A 80 5.18 -2.49 -0.95
N LEU A 81 3.99 -2.76 -0.44
CA LEU A 81 3.48 -4.11 -0.21
C LEU A 81 2.52 -4.51 -1.33
N ASP A 82 2.88 -5.55 -2.08
CA ASP A 82 2.12 -6.08 -3.22
C ASP A 82 1.63 -7.52 -2.91
N PRO A 83 0.31 -7.77 -2.86
CA PRO A 83 -0.25 -9.11 -2.67
C PRO A 83 -0.43 -9.90 -3.97
N TYR A 84 -0.13 -9.31 -5.13
CA TYR A 84 -0.46 -9.90 -6.42
C TYR A 84 0.49 -11.01 -6.85
N ARG A 85 0.03 -11.81 -7.81
CA ARG A 85 0.86 -12.84 -8.45
C ARG A 85 1.96 -12.18 -9.29
N PRO A 86 3.09 -12.87 -9.53
CA PRO A 86 4.14 -12.37 -10.41
C PRO A 86 3.58 -11.92 -11.77
N GLY A 87 4.02 -10.76 -12.26
CA GLY A 87 3.59 -10.20 -13.55
C GLY A 87 2.34 -9.31 -13.48
N VAL A 88 1.64 -9.20 -12.35
CA VAL A 88 0.45 -8.34 -12.23
C VAL A 88 0.84 -6.88 -12.08
N LEU A 89 1.85 -6.58 -11.26
CA LEU A 89 2.27 -5.22 -10.97
C LEU A 89 2.78 -4.51 -12.24
N GLU A 90 3.52 -5.23 -13.09
CA GLU A 90 3.98 -4.79 -14.40
C GLU A 90 2.81 -4.52 -15.35
N LYS A 91 1.79 -5.39 -15.36
CA LYS A 91 0.59 -5.22 -16.22
C LYS A 91 -0.22 -3.99 -15.87
N ILE A 92 -0.24 -3.58 -14.59
CA ILE A 92 -0.93 -2.37 -14.14
C ILE A 92 -0.04 -1.12 -14.19
N GLY A 93 1.19 -1.23 -14.72
CA GLY A 93 2.08 -0.09 -14.93
C GLY A 93 2.95 0.29 -13.72
N LEU A 94 3.08 -0.60 -12.75
CA LEU A 94 3.87 -0.44 -11.53
C LEU A 94 5.06 -1.43 -11.52
N ASP A 95 5.78 -1.51 -12.63
CA ASP A 95 6.97 -2.36 -12.75
C ASP A 95 7.92 -2.14 -11.54
N PRO A 96 8.22 -3.18 -10.73
CA PRO A 96 9.03 -3.05 -9.53
C PRO A 96 10.41 -2.44 -9.79
N VAL A 97 11.03 -2.78 -10.92
CA VAL A 97 12.38 -2.29 -11.26
C VAL A 97 12.32 -0.79 -11.55
N LYS A 98 11.30 -0.34 -12.30
CA LYS A 98 11.11 1.09 -12.62
C LYS A 98 10.68 1.93 -11.43
N LEU A 99 10.12 1.32 -10.39
CA LEU A 99 9.75 2.02 -9.15
C LEU A 99 10.94 2.29 -8.24
N LEU A 100 12.04 1.56 -8.42
CA LEU A 100 13.26 1.73 -7.63
C LEU A 100 14.25 2.75 -8.24
N GLU A 101 13.99 3.19 -9.48
CA GLU A 101 14.74 4.24 -10.20
C GLU A 101 14.28 5.65 -9.80
#